data_AF-A0A1H7RBY5-F1
#
_entry.id   AF-A0A1H7RBY5-F1
#
_cell.length_a   1.000
_cell.length_b   1.000
_cell.length_c   1.000
_cell.angle_alpha   90.00
_cell.angle_beta   90.00
_cell.angle_gamma   90.00
#
_symmetry.space_group_name_H-M   'P 1'
#
loop_
_entity.id
_entity.type
_entity.pdbx_description
1 polymer ?
#
loop_
_entity_poly.entity_id
_entity_poly.type
_entity_poly.pdbx_seq_one_letter_code
_entity_poly.pdbx_strand_id
1 'polypeptide(L)'
;MSNNPTIKRRLISMVYESLLGFAVLFLPFLIFEVVTRASHTPLVEHMRQALAFVVLGCYFIHQWRTDGQTLAMKTWRMKLQGVHGGAISTRTAAVRYLLSWMWVLPALIVALALDLHRWQALGAVFTGILLWSLTAFFDKDRQFLHDKLAGTRMVQLPPPEKKKKV
;
A
#
# COMPACT_ATOMS: atom_id res chain seq x y z
N MET A 1 22.80 -13.75 -6.87
CA MET A 1 21.40 -13.69 -7.38
C MET A 1 20.68 -12.56 -6.64
N SER A 2 20.15 -11.56 -7.32
CA SER A 2 19.41 -10.49 -6.66
C SER A 2 18.15 -11.07 -6.02
N ASN A 3 18.04 -11.06 -4.68
CA ASN A 3 16.88 -11.52 -3.92
C ASN A 3 15.69 -10.55 -3.99
N ASN A 4 15.42 -10.00 -5.18
CA ASN A 4 14.35 -9.05 -5.40
C ASN A 4 13.08 -9.80 -5.83
N PRO A 5 11.93 -9.60 -5.17
CA PRO A 5 10.69 -10.23 -5.58
C PRO A 5 10.25 -9.69 -6.93
N THR A 6 9.73 -10.58 -7.78
CA THR A 6 9.25 -10.23 -9.13
C THR A 6 8.11 -9.23 -9.06
N ILE A 7 8.01 -8.35 -10.07
CA ILE A 7 6.95 -7.32 -10.15
C ILE A 7 5.56 -7.97 -10.06
N LYS A 8 5.34 -9.12 -10.73
CA LYS A 8 4.08 -9.86 -10.66
C LYS A 8 3.69 -10.22 -9.21
N ARG A 9 4.62 -10.71 -8.39
CA ARG A 9 4.34 -11.05 -6.98
C ARG A 9 4.03 -9.81 -6.16
N ARG A 10 4.71 -8.70 -6.42
CA ARG A 10 4.43 -7.41 -5.77
C ARG A 10 3.02 -6.92 -6.09
N LEU A 11 2.63 -6.94 -7.37
CA LEU A 11 1.30 -6.51 -7.81
C LEU A 11 0.19 -7.42 -7.25
N ILE A 12 0.34 -8.74 -7.31
CA ILE A 12 -0.63 -9.67 -6.70
C ILE A 12 -0.73 -9.45 -5.19
N SER A 13 0.40 -9.22 -4.52
CA SER A 13 0.39 -8.88 -3.10
C SER A 13 -0.34 -7.56 -2.82
N MET A 14 -0.26 -6.55 -3.70
CA MET A 14 -1.01 -5.30 -3.55
C MET A 14 -2.52 -5.51 -3.73
N VAL A 15 -2.92 -6.33 -4.70
CA VAL A 15 -4.33 -6.70 -4.90
C VAL A 15 -4.85 -7.44 -3.66
N TYR A 16 -4.09 -8.40 -3.14
CA TYR A 16 -4.46 -9.10 -1.91
C TYR A 16 -4.51 -8.12 -0.71
N GLU A 17 -3.53 -7.23 -0.58
CA GLU A 17 -3.55 -6.22 0.48
C GLU A 17 -4.77 -5.30 0.39
N SER A 18 -5.31 -5.04 -0.80
CA SER A 18 -6.53 -4.24 -0.98
C SER A 18 -7.76 -4.95 -0.40
N LEU A 19 -7.85 -6.28 -0.57
CA LEU A 19 -8.91 -7.09 0.04
C LEU A 19 -8.81 -7.11 1.57
N LEU A 20 -7.58 -7.22 2.09
CA LEU A 20 -7.34 -7.17 3.54
C LEU A 20 -7.64 -5.78 4.10
N GLY A 21 -7.24 -4.71 3.40
CA GLY A 21 -7.54 -3.33 3.76
C GLY A 21 -9.05 -3.07 3.84
N PHE A 22 -9.82 -3.61 2.89
CA PHE A 22 -11.29 -3.57 2.95
C PHE A 22 -11.83 -4.24 4.22
N ALA A 23 -11.33 -5.43 4.57
CA ALA A 23 -11.74 -6.13 5.79
C ALA A 23 -11.35 -5.35 7.07
N VAL A 24 -10.17 -4.76 7.11
CA VAL A 24 -9.68 -3.93 8.23
C VAL A 24 -10.54 -2.67 8.42
N LEU A 25 -11.01 -2.08 7.32
CA LEU A 25 -11.86 -0.88 7.35
C LEU A 25 -13.32 -1.18 7.72
N PHE A 26 -13.78 -2.42 7.57
CA PHE A 26 -15.18 -2.79 7.74
C PHE A 26 -15.73 -2.39 9.11
N LEU A 27 -15.08 -2.80 10.21
CA LEU A 27 -15.58 -2.53 11.56
C LEU A 27 -15.50 -1.03 11.94
N PRO A 28 -14.39 -0.30 11.71
CA PRO A 28 -14.34 1.14 11.92
C PRO A 28 -15.41 1.90 11.14
N PHE A 29 -15.63 1.54 9.86
CA PHE A 29 -16.70 2.13 9.07
C PHE A 29 -18.07 1.79 9.61
N LEU A 30 -18.35 0.53 9.95
CA LEU A 30 -19.64 0.14 10.53
C LEU A 30 -19.99 0.98 11.77
N ILE A 31 -19.03 1.14 12.69
CA ILE A 31 -19.22 1.97 13.89
C ILE A 31 -19.46 3.43 13.49
N PHE A 32 -18.66 3.96 12.57
CA PHE A 32 -18.79 5.34 12.10
C PHE A 32 -20.15 5.60 11.43
N GLU A 33 -20.64 4.68 10.59
CA GLU A 33 -21.94 4.79 9.94
C GLU A 33 -23.10 4.78 10.94
N VAL A 34 -23.03 3.93 11.96
CA VAL A 34 -24.05 3.89 13.02
C VAL A 34 -24.07 5.21 13.80
N VAL A 35 -22.89 5.73 14.18
CA VAL A 35 -22.75 6.99 14.93
C VAL A 35 -23.23 8.20 14.11
N THR A 36 -22.88 8.24 12.82
CA THR A 36 -23.24 9.35 11.92
C THR A 36 -24.62 9.19 11.28
N ARG A 37 -25.33 8.09 11.58
CA ARG A 37 -26.62 7.73 10.98
C ARG A 37 -26.58 7.71 9.45
N ALA A 38 -25.48 7.25 8.90
CA ALA A 38 -25.21 7.20 7.46
C ALA A 38 -25.45 8.56 6.75
N SER A 39 -25.07 9.66 7.38
CA SER A 39 -25.17 11.00 6.80
C SER A 39 -24.23 11.16 5.60
N HIS A 40 -24.68 11.93 4.59
CA HIS A 40 -23.91 12.26 3.39
C HIS A 40 -23.55 13.75 3.28
N THR A 41 -23.47 14.44 4.43
CA THR A 41 -22.99 15.83 4.42
C THR A 41 -21.52 15.89 4.00
N PRO A 42 -21.07 16.98 3.36
CA PRO A 42 -19.67 17.11 2.96
C PRO A 42 -18.69 16.85 4.10
N LEU A 43 -18.98 17.35 5.31
CA LEU A 43 -18.11 17.13 6.48
C LEU A 43 -17.99 15.63 6.82
N VAL A 44 -19.11 14.90 6.87
CA VAL A 44 -19.12 13.47 7.20
C VAL A 44 -18.35 12.65 6.16
N GLU A 45 -18.44 13.01 4.88
CA GLU A 45 -17.65 12.36 3.84
C GLU A 45 -16.13 12.56 4.02
N HIS A 46 -15.69 13.79 4.34
CA HIS A 46 -14.28 14.04 4.66
C HIS A 46 -13.84 13.30 5.93
N MET A 47 -14.70 13.19 6.95
CA MET A 47 -14.42 12.41 8.15
C MET A 47 -14.29 10.91 7.84
N ARG A 48 -15.11 10.38 6.93
CA ARG A 48 -15.02 8.98 6.45
C ARG A 48 -13.69 8.72 5.76
N GLN A 49 -13.25 9.64 4.91
CA GLN A 49 -11.95 9.59 4.24
C GLN A 49 -10.79 9.68 5.24
N ALA A 50 -10.86 10.61 6.20
CA ALA A 50 -9.86 10.76 7.25
C ALA A 50 -9.77 9.50 8.13
N LEU A 51 -10.90 8.90 8.48
CA LEU A 51 -10.95 7.63 9.20
C LEU A 51 -10.25 6.52 8.42
N ALA A 52 -10.53 6.39 7.12
CA ALA A 52 -9.89 5.41 6.26
C ALA A 52 -8.36 5.60 6.23
N PHE A 53 -7.92 6.84 6.06
CA PHE A 53 -6.51 7.21 6.04
C PHE A 53 -5.82 6.86 7.37
N VAL A 54 -6.42 7.21 8.51
CA VAL A 54 -5.84 6.92 9.83
C VAL A 54 -5.79 5.43 10.11
N VAL A 55 -6.89 4.70 9.87
CA VAL A 55 -6.97 3.25 10.14
C VAL A 55 -5.96 2.49 9.28
N LEU A 56 -5.92 2.76 7.97
CA LEU A 56 -4.94 2.13 7.08
C LEU A 56 -3.51 2.52 7.46
N GLY A 57 -3.27 3.79 7.79
CA GLY A 57 -1.97 4.27 8.26
C GLY A 57 -1.49 3.50 9.48
N CYS A 58 -2.32 3.39 10.52
CA CYS A 58 -2.03 2.60 11.72
C CYS A 58 -1.74 1.13 11.39
N TYR A 59 -2.60 0.50 10.59
CA TYR A 59 -2.45 -0.90 10.17
C TYR A 59 -1.11 -1.16 9.46
N PHE A 60 -0.80 -0.36 8.43
CA PHE A 60 0.41 -0.53 7.64
C PHE A 60 1.69 -0.19 8.41
N ILE A 61 1.71 0.97 9.08
CA ILE A 61 2.88 1.44 9.83
C ILE A 61 3.22 0.43 10.93
N HIS A 62 2.21 -0.07 11.65
CA HIS A 62 2.42 -1.08 12.68
C HIS A 62 3.08 -2.36 12.12
N GLN A 63 2.53 -2.96 11.06
CA GLN A 63 3.07 -4.20 10.50
C GLN A 63 4.48 -4.03 9.90
N TRP A 64 4.74 -2.90 9.23
CA TRP A 64 6.06 -2.64 8.66
C TRP A 64 7.13 -2.42 9.74
N ARG A 65 6.74 -1.87 10.88
CA ARG A 65 7.62 -1.65 12.04
C ARG A 65 7.92 -2.93 12.81
N THR A 66 6.89 -3.73 13.05
CA THR A 66 6.99 -4.92 13.90
C THR A 66 7.68 -6.06 13.15
N ASP A 67 7.11 -6.47 12.01
CA ASP A 67 7.58 -7.66 11.28
C ASP A 67 8.34 -7.32 9.99
N GLY A 68 8.19 -6.08 9.50
CA GLY A 68 8.59 -5.72 8.14
C GLY A 68 7.72 -6.41 7.09
N GLN A 69 6.59 -7.01 7.46
CA GLN A 69 5.71 -7.75 6.55
C GLN A 69 4.26 -7.46 6.89
N THR A 70 3.48 -7.11 5.88
CA THR A 70 2.01 -7.21 6.00
C THR A 70 1.55 -8.65 5.87
N LEU A 71 0.30 -8.90 6.23
CA LEU A 71 -0.37 -10.17 6.01
C LEU A 71 -0.25 -10.65 4.55
N ALA A 72 -0.49 -9.81 3.54
CA ALA A 72 -0.32 -10.24 2.15
C ALA A 72 1.15 -10.53 1.81
N MET A 73 2.09 -9.72 2.32
CA MET A 73 3.52 -9.95 2.09
C MET A 73 4.02 -11.27 2.68
N LYS A 74 3.47 -11.71 3.83
CA LYS A 74 3.79 -13.01 4.44
C LYS A 74 3.45 -14.17 3.48
N THR A 75 2.33 -14.09 2.75
CA THR A 75 1.92 -15.16 1.81
C THR A 75 2.92 -15.38 0.67
N TRP A 76 3.57 -14.31 0.21
CA TRP A 76 4.58 -14.37 -0.85
C TRP A 76 6.02 -14.39 -0.32
N ARG A 77 6.21 -14.47 1.00
CA ARG A 77 7.51 -14.43 1.68
C ARG A 77 8.33 -13.19 1.29
N MET A 78 7.67 -12.05 1.18
CA MET A 78 8.33 -10.77 0.91
C MET A 78 8.49 -10.00 2.21
N LYS A 79 9.61 -9.32 2.38
CA LYS A 79 9.87 -8.49 3.55
C LYS A 79 10.33 -7.10 3.13
N LEU A 80 9.76 -6.11 3.78
CA LEU A 80 10.20 -4.73 3.72
C LEU A 80 11.29 -4.52 4.76
N GLN A 81 12.40 -3.93 4.33
CA GLN A 81 13.53 -3.59 5.20
C GLN A 81 14.15 -2.26 4.76
N GLY A 82 14.95 -1.64 5.62
CA GLY A 82 15.73 -0.47 5.24
C GLY A 82 16.76 -0.80 4.14
N VAL A 83 17.30 0.23 3.48
CA VAL A 83 18.38 0.07 2.47
C VAL A 83 19.55 -0.75 3.02
N HIS A 84 19.90 -0.56 4.30
CA HIS A 84 20.97 -1.30 4.99
C HIS A 84 20.55 -2.66 5.57
N GLY A 85 19.31 -3.13 5.33
CA GLY A 85 18.83 -4.44 5.79
C GLY A 85 18.26 -4.49 7.22
N GLY A 86 18.17 -3.36 7.91
CA GLY A 86 17.59 -3.26 9.25
C GLY A 86 16.07 -3.09 9.28
N ALA A 87 15.51 -3.11 10.49
CA ALA A 87 14.10 -2.79 10.76
C ALA A 87 13.78 -1.33 10.39
N ILE A 88 12.50 -1.06 10.15
CA ILE A 88 12.03 0.23 9.64
C ILE A 88 11.62 1.12 10.82
N SER A 89 12.11 2.37 10.84
CA SER A 89 11.74 3.36 11.86
C SER A 89 10.29 3.87 11.67
N THR A 90 9.66 4.46 12.70
CA THR A 90 8.27 4.97 12.57
C THR A 90 8.20 6.03 11.49
N ARG A 91 9.21 6.91 11.48
CA ARG A 91 9.31 8.02 10.54
C ARG A 91 9.39 7.49 9.11
N THR A 92 10.24 6.49 8.88
CA THR A 92 10.37 5.86 7.56
C THR A 92 9.07 5.19 7.13
N ALA A 93 8.40 4.45 8.01
CA ALA A 93 7.12 3.82 7.71
C ALA A 93 6.01 4.86 7.41
N ALA A 94 5.96 5.96 8.16
CA ALA A 94 5.00 7.05 7.93
C ALA A 94 5.27 7.78 6.60
N VAL A 95 6.52 8.12 6.31
CA VAL A 95 6.90 8.71 5.01
C VAL A 95 6.54 7.76 3.87
N ARG A 96 6.84 6.46 4.01
CA ARG A 96 6.46 5.46 3.01
C ARG A 96 4.94 5.37 2.84
N TYR A 97 4.17 5.44 3.93
CA TYR A 97 2.72 5.43 3.88
C TYR A 97 2.19 6.64 3.10
N LEU A 98 2.68 7.84 3.41
CA LEU A 98 2.32 9.06 2.69
C LEU A 98 2.68 8.98 1.19
N LEU A 99 3.89 8.53 0.87
CA LEU A 99 4.34 8.35 -0.51
C LEU A 99 3.55 7.26 -1.26
N SER A 100 2.99 6.27 -0.56
CA SER A 100 2.16 5.23 -1.18
C SER A 100 0.85 5.80 -1.74
N TRP A 101 0.38 6.96 -1.26
CA TRP A 101 -0.78 7.62 -1.86
C TRP A 101 -0.50 8.18 -3.26
N MET A 102 0.76 8.28 -3.68
CA MET A 102 1.14 8.65 -5.06
C MET A 102 0.69 7.63 -6.11
N TRP A 103 0.31 6.43 -5.69
CA TRP A 103 -0.35 5.46 -6.58
C TRP A 103 -1.71 5.93 -7.10
N VAL A 104 -2.41 6.81 -6.36
CA VAL A 104 -3.81 7.16 -6.64
C VAL A 104 -4.04 8.68 -6.68
N LEU A 105 -3.45 9.45 -5.76
CA LEU A 105 -3.71 10.90 -5.63
C LEU A 105 -3.42 11.71 -6.90
N PRO A 106 -2.29 11.53 -7.62
CA PRO A 106 -2.05 12.29 -8.84
C PRO A 106 -3.13 12.05 -9.90
N ALA A 107 -3.60 10.81 -10.02
CA ALA A 107 -4.68 10.47 -10.96
C ALA A 107 -6.02 11.09 -10.56
N LEU A 108 -6.32 11.14 -9.25
CA LEU A 108 -7.52 11.83 -8.75
C LEU A 108 -7.46 13.34 -8.98
N ILE A 109 -6.30 13.97 -8.78
CA ILE A 109 -6.09 15.41 -9.05
C ILE A 109 -6.31 15.70 -10.54
N VAL A 110 -5.76 14.85 -11.42
CA VAL A 110 -5.98 14.98 -12.88
C VAL A 110 -7.45 14.78 -13.23
N ALA A 111 -8.11 13.78 -12.65
CA ALA A 111 -9.54 13.54 -12.89
C ALA A 111 -10.39 14.73 -12.45
N LEU A 112 -10.08 15.35 -11.30
CA LEU A 112 -10.76 16.56 -10.83
C LEU A 112 -10.47 17.77 -11.73
N ALA A 113 -9.21 17.99 -12.10
CA ALA A 113 -8.80 19.14 -12.92
C ALA A 113 -9.37 19.10 -14.34
N LEU A 114 -9.57 17.90 -14.88
CA LEU A 114 -10.15 17.67 -16.21
C LEU A 114 -11.65 17.36 -16.17
N ASP A 115 -12.28 17.47 -15.01
CA ASP A 115 -13.70 17.19 -14.79
C ASP A 115 -14.14 15.82 -15.35
N LEU A 116 -13.29 14.80 -15.17
CA LEU A 116 -13.54 13.45 -15.65
C LEU A 116 -14.53 12.75 -14.72
N HIS A 117 -15.55 12.14 -15.32
CA HIS A 117 -16.62 11.50 -14.57
C HIS A 117 -16.72 10.00 -14.87
N ARG A 118 -17.26 9.23 -13.92
CA ARG A 118 -17.62 7.80 -14.06
C ARG A 118 -16.45 6.96 -14.60
N TRP A 119 -16.61 6.42 -15.80
CA TRP A 119 -15.62 5.54 -16.45
C TRP A 119 -14.32 6.26 -16.81
N GLN A 120 -14.36 7.57 -17.08
CA GLN A 120 -13.16 8.35 -17.38
C GLN A 120 -12.29 8.53 -16.14
N ALA A 121 -12.91 8.80 -14.98
CA ALA A 121 -12.21 8.89 -13.70
C ALA A 121 -11.57 7.55 -13.33
N LEU A 122 -12.29 6.43 -13.51
CA LEU A 122 -11.73 5.09 -13.32
C LEU A 122 -10.56 4.84 -14.27
N GLY A 123 -10.70 5.19 -15.56
CA GLY A 123 -9.63 5.10 -16.55
C GLY A 123 -8.40 5.91 -16.17
N ALA A 124 -8.56 7.11 -15.64
CA ALA A 124 -7.47 7.96 -15.16
C ALA A 124 -6.72 7.30 -13.99
N VAL A 125 -7.44 6.72 -13.02
CA VAL A 125 -6.83 5.99 -11.90
C VAL A 125 -6.06 4.76 -12.38
N PHE A 126 -6.64 3.96 -13.28
CA PHE A 126 -5.94 2.81 -13.87
C PHE A 126 -4.67 3.24 -14.61
N THR A 127 -4.76 4.27 -15.45
CA THR A 127 -3.60 4.84 -16.15
C THR A 127 -2.55 5.33 -15.16
N GLY A 128 -2.94 6.02 -14.08
CA GLY A 128 -2.03 6.46 -13.03
C GLY A 128 -1.30 5.30 -12.35
N ILE A 129 -2.02 4.24 -12.00
CA ILE A 129 -1.44 3.02 -11.41
C ILE A 129 -0.45 2.36 -12.39
N LEU A 130 -0.78 2.31 -13.68
CA LEU A 130 0.11 1.76 -14.72
C LEU A 130 1.37 2.61 -14.87
N LEU A 131 1.23 3.92 -15.03
CA LEU A 131 2.37 4.85 -15.15
C LEU A 131 3.27 4.79 -13.92
N TRP A 132 2.69 4.75 -12.73
CA TRP A 132 3.44 4.60 -11.49
C TRP A 132 4.14 3.24 -11.39
N SER A 133 3.50 2.16 -11.81
CA SER A 133 4.13 0.83 -11.91
C SER A 133 5.31 0.82 -12.86
N LEU A 134 5.21 1.55 -13.98
CA LEU A 134 6.28 1.65 -14.97
C LEU A 134 7.55 2.31 -14.42
N THR A 135 7.43 3.16 -13.38
CA THR A 135 8.60 3.74 -12.69
C THR A 135 9.56 2.69 -12.15
N ALA A 136 9.07 1.49 -11.80
CA ALA A 136 9.90 0.42 -11.30
C ALA A 136 10.87 -0.13 -12.36
N PHE A 137 10.58 0.01 -13.66
CA PHE A 137 11.47 -0.48 -14.71
C PHE A 137 12.67 0.44 -14.97
N PHE A 138 12.60 1.70 -14.52
CA PHE A 138 13.73 2.64 -14.61
C PHE A 138 14.79 2.40 -13.52
N ASP A 139 14.47 1.59 -12.51
CA ASP A 139 15.38 1.26 -11.43
C ASP A 139 16.00 -0.13 -11.62
N LYS A 140 17.32 -0.24 -11.47
CA LYS A 140 18.07 -1.50 -11.64
C LYS A 140 17.59 -2.60 -10.68
N ASP A 141 17.10 -2.22 -9.50
CA ASP A 141 16.59 -3.16 -8.49
C ASP A 141 15.08 -3.42 -8.60
N ARG A 142 14.43 -2.86 -9.63
CA ARG A 142 12.97 -2.93 -9.85
C ARG A 142 12.15 -2.51 -8.63
N GLN A 143 12.63 -1.48 -7.92
CA GLN A 143 11.94 -0.91 -6.78
C GLN A 143 10.97 0.18 -7.22
N PHE A 144 9.81 0.25 -6.56
CA PHE A 144 8.87 1.33 -6.83
C PHE A 144 9.41 2.65 -6.26
N LEU A 145 9.05 3.77 -6.90
CA LEU A 145 9.58 5.08 -6.53
C LEU A 145 9.34 5.46 -5.06
N HIS A 146 8.15 5.15 -4.52
CA HIS A 146 7.81 5.40 -3.12
C HIS A 146 8.69 4.61 -2.13
N ASP A 147 9.10 3.39 -2.48
CA ASP A 147 10.00 2.58 -1.63
C ASP A 147 11.39 3.23 -1.58
N LYS A 148 11.90 3.66 -2.74
CA LYS A 148 13.22 4.30 -2.89
C LYS A 148 13.28 5.64 -2.17
N LEU A 149 12.29 6.50 -2.36
CA LEU A 149 12.19 7.80 -1.69
C LEU A 149 12.07 7.64 -0.16
N ALA A 150 11.41 6.59 0.31
CA ALA A 150 11.35 6.28 1.73
C ALA A 150 12.64 5.63 2.28
N GLY A 151 13.62 5.26 1.44
CA GLY A 151 14.80 4.52 1.91
C GLY A 151 14.46 3.09 2.35
N THR A 152 13.47 2.48 1.71
CA THR A 152 13.03 1.11 1.98
C THR A 152 13.20 0.23 0.75
N ARG A 153 13.35 -1.08 0.97
CA ARG A 153 13.43 -2.07 -0.11
C ARG A 153 12.62 -3.31 0.24
N MET A 154 11.94 -3.83 -0.77
CA MET A 154 11.28 -5.13 -0.71
C MET A 154 12.27 -6.22 -1.12
N VAL A 155 12.46 -7.20 -0.24
CA VAL A 155 13.30 -8.37 -0.47
C VAL A 155 12.49 -9.65 -0.41
N GLN A 156 12.91 -10.66 -1.16
CA GLN A 156 12.35 -11.99 -1.14
C GLN A 156 13.08 -12.81 -0.07
N LEU A 157 12.35 -13.34 0.90
CA LEU A 157 12.88 -14.24 1.91
C LEU A 157 13.16 -15.62 1.30
N PRO A 158 14.18 -16.34 1.81
CA PRO A 158 14.51 -17.68 1.34
C PRO A 158 13.36 -18.66 1.60
N PRO A 159 13.31 -19.80 0.87
CA PRO A 159 12.37 -20.85 1.18
C PRO A 159 12.51 -21.35 2.62
N PRO A 160 11.40 -21.73 3.28
CA PRO A 160 11.49 -22.34 4.60
C PRO A 160 12.34 -23.61 4.51
N GLU A 161 13.27 -23.79 5.45
CA GLU A 161 14.05 -25.01 5.55
C GLU A 161 13.11 -26.19 5.74
N LYS A 162 13.22 -27.20 4.86
CA LYS A 162 12.50 -28.46 5.04
C LYS A 162 13.04 -29.10 6.32
N LYS A 163 12.26 -29.10 7.40
CA LYS A 163 12.57 -29.90 8.59
C LYS A 163 12.81 -31.33 8.13
N LYS A 164 14.04 -31.83 8.29
CA LYS A 164 14.32 -33.27 8.10
C LYS A 164 13.42 -34.00 9.10
N LYS A 165 12.52 -34.85 8.61
CA LYS A 165 11.78 -35.78 9.47
C LYS A 165 12.84 -36.68 10.11
N VAL A 166 12.97 -36.58 11.43
CA VAL A 166 13.72 -37.53 12.28
C VAL A 166 12.83 -38.74 12.50
#